data_AF-A0A2V7RKF5-F1
#
_entry.id   AF-A0A2V7RKF5-F1
#
_cell.length_a   1.000
_cell.length_b   1.000
_cell.length_c   1.000
_cell.angle_alpha   90.00
_cell.angle_beta   90.00
_cell.angle_gamma   90.00
#
_symmetry.space_group_name_H-M   'P 1'
#
loop_
_entity.id
_entity.type
_entity.pdbx_description
1 polymer ?
#
loop_
_entity_poly.entity_id
_entity_poly.type
_entity_poly.pdbx_seq_one_letter_code
_entity_poly.pdbx_strand_id
1 'polypeptide(L)'
;MGMVLWGKLSWHPAAAAWREAAPSAPTPECIEVLRQQNGTGAYRLVGVGPEGGPILARRAPCWRVQVERTIYERILSRLGLTGRRYYAFPPKEPGYAWVFRQEGGRGNGARSRDG
;
A
#
# COMPACT_ATOMS: atom_id res chain seq x y z
N MET A 1 -14.62 -3.60 -12.49
CA MET A 1 -13.21 -4.00 -12.66
C MET A 1 -12.32 -2.80 -12.43
N GLY A 2 -11.30 -2.90 -11.56
CA GLY A 2 -10.24 -1.88 -11.48
C GLY A 2 -9.31 -1.99 -12.68
N MET A 3 -8.66 -0.89 -13.05
CA MET A 3 -7.65 -0.87 -14.11
C MET A 3 -6.35 -1.50 -13.58
N VAL A 4 -5.71 -2.37 -14.36
CA VAL A 4 -4.41 -2.96 -14.01
C VAL A 4 -3.35 -2.40 -14.95
N LEU A 5 -2.31 -1.81 -14.36
CA LEU A 5 -1.16 -1.27 -15.09
C LEU A 5 -0.01 -2.27 -15.03
N TRP A 6 0.62 -2.53 -16.18
CA TRP A 6 1.75 -3.45 -16.34
C TRP A 6 2.98 -2.72 -16.91
N GLY A 7 4.16 -3.30 -16.75
CA GLY A 7 5.41 -2.81 -17.36
C GLY A 7 6.29 -1.99 -16.42
N LYS A 8 6.94 -0.94 -16.94
CA LYS A 8 7.84 -0.10 -16.12
C LYS A 8 7.01 0.88 -15.28
N LEU A 9 6.66 0.47 -14.06
CA LEU A 9 5.70 1.19 -13.20
C LEU A 9 6.33 2.23 -12.27
N SER A 10 7.62 2.50 -12.40
CA SER A 10 8.35 3.47 -11.58
C SER A 10 7.85 4.92 -11.71
N TRP A 11 7.18 5.26 -12.82
CA TRP A 11 6.58 6.57 -13.03
C TRP A 11 5.31 6.78 -12.20
N HIS A 12 4.67 5.71 -11.75
CA HIS A 12 3.39 5.80 -11.07
C HIS A 12 3.57 6.37 -9.65
N PRO A 13 2.78 7.38 -9.23
CA PRO A 13 2.95 8.02 -7.91
C PRO A 13 2.94 7.04 -6.73
N ALA A 14 2.12 5.98 -6.80
CA ALA A 14 2.09 4.95 -5.76
C ALA A 14 3.39 4.13 -5.67
N ALA A 15 4.05 3.85 -6.81
CA ALA A 15 5.30 3.12 -6.84
C ALA A 15 6.46 3.99 -6.35
N ALA A 16 6.49 5.27 -6.75
CA ALA A 16 7.47 6.24 -6.27
C ALA A 16 7.35 6.42 -4.74
N ALA A 17 6.13 6.61 -4.24
CA ALA A 17 5.90 6.75 -2.80
C ALA A 17 6.25 5.48 -2.01
N TRP A 18 6.01 4.28 -2.58
CA TRP A 18 6.44 3.03 -1.95
C TRP A 18 7.96 2.87 -1.95
N ARG A 19 8.64 3.26 -3.03
CA ARG A 19 10.11 3.24 -3.12
C ARG A 19 10.75 4.08 -2.00
N GLU A 20 10.13 5.19 -1.62
CA GLU A 20 10.59 6.00 -0.50
C GLU A 20 10.34 5.32 0.85
N ALA A 21 9.21 4.63 0.98
CA ALA A 21 8.87 3.89 2.20
C ALA A 21 9.69 2.62 2.41
N ALA A 22 10.08 1.96 1.32
CA ALA A 22 10.92 0.79 1.31
C ALA A 22 11.94 0.89 0.17
N PRO A 23 13.08 1.58 0.38
CA PRO A 23 14.11 1.76 -0.65
C PRO A 23 14.61 0.44 -1.25
N SER A 24 14.68 -0.60 -0.43
CA SER A 24 15.10 -1.95 -0.79
C SER A 24 14.04 -2.78 -1.51
N ALA A 25 12.77 -2.35 -1.57
CA ALA A 25 11.71 -3.11 -2.24
C ALA A 25 11.95 -3.13 -3.76
N PRO A 26 11.59 -4.21 -4.50
CA PRO A 26 11.70 -4.21 -5.96
C PRO A 26 10.66 -3.29 -6.62
N THR A 27 10.78 -3.10 -7.94
CA THR A 27 9.75 -2.40 -8.73
C THR A 27 8.51 -3.28 -8.80
N PRO A 28 7.29 -2.72 -8.64
CA PRO A 28 6.07 -3.51 -8.72
C PRO A 28 5.91 -4.16 -10.10
N GLU A 29 5.50 -5.43 -10.09
CA GLU A 29 5.21 -6.20 -11.30
C GLU A 29 3.96 -5.66 -12.01
N CYS A 30 2.94 -5.36 -11.22
CA CYS A 30 1.73 -4.68 -11.66
C CYS A 30 1.20 -3.75 -10.56
N ILE A 31 0.42 -2.76 -11.00
CA ILE A 31 -0.33 -1.87 -10.12
C ILE A 31 -1.79 -2.01 -10.45
N GLU A 32 -2.58 -2.52 -9.50
CA GLU A 32 -4.03 -2.54 -9.64
C GLU A 32 -4.62 -1.27 -9.03
N VAL A 33 -5.33 -0.49 -9.83
CA VAL A 33 -6.07 0.69 -9.38
C VAL A 33 -7.40 0.21 -8.80
N LEU A 34 -7.49 0.15 -7.47
CA LEU A 34 -8.71 -0.27 -6.78
C LEU A 34 -9.73 0.87 -6.70
N ARG A 35 -9.24 2.09 -6.50
CA ARG A 35 -10.07 3.31 -6.45
C ARG A 35 -9.22 4.53 -6.79
N GLN A 36 -9.78 5.48 -7.52
CA GLN A 36 -9.19 6.79 -7.74
C GLN A 36 -10.30 7.84 -7.80
N GLN A 37 -10.31 8.80 -6.87
CA GLN A 37 -11.34 9.85 -6.79
C GLN A 37 -10.75 11.11 -6.14
N ASN A 38 -10.97 12.29 -6.73
CA ASN A 38 -10.67 13.62 -6.16
C ASN A 38 -9.31 13.70 -5.43
N GLY A 39 -8.22 13.32 -6.09
CA GLY A 39 -6.86 13.36 -5.50
C GLY A 39 -6.57 12.27 -4.45
N THR A 40 -7.57 11.45 -4.10
CA THR A 40 -7.43 10.23 -3.28
C THR A 40 -7.39 8.99 -4.16
N GLY A 41 -6.81 7.91 -3.65
CA GLY A 41 -6.81 6.65 -4.38
C GLY A 41 -6.33 5.48 -3.54
N ALA A 42 -6.68 4.28 -3.97
CA ALA A 42 -6.20 3.03 -3.43
C ALA A 42 -5.65 2.18 -4.58
N TYR A 43 -4.43 1.69 -4.40
CA TYR A 43 -3.65 0.97 -5.37
C TYR A 43 -3.08 -0.27 -4.72
N ARG A 44 -3.09 -1.40 -5.43
CA ARG A 44 -2.41 -2.62 -5.00
C ARG A 44 -1.12 -2.74 -5.81
N LEU A 45 0.02 -2.72 -5.11
CA LEU A 45 1.33 -2.93 -5.68
C LEU A 45 1.70 -4.40 -5.48
N VAL A 46 1.82 -5.17 -6.57
CA VAL A 46 2.12 -6.61 -6.51
C VAL A 46 3.63 -6.83 -6.61
N GLY A 47 4.15 -7.78 -5.83
CA GLY A 47 5.57 -8.17 -5.86
C GLY A 47 6.50 -7.29 -5.02
N VAL A 48 5.99 -6.29 -4.29
CA VAL A 48 6.83 -5.27 -3.61
C VAL A 48 6.86 -5.37 -2.08
N GLY A 49 6.01 -6.20 -1.49
CA GLY A 49 5.96 -6.42 -0.06
C GLY A 49 6.98 -7.45 0.42
N PRO A 50 7.11 -7.62 1.74
CA PRO A 50 7.85 -8.75 2.31
C PRO A 50 7.39 -10.07 1.69
N GLU A 51 8.34 -10.92 1.31
CA GLU A 51 8.09 -12.22 0.63
C GLU A 51 7.39 -12.09 -0.74
N GLY A 52 7.45 -10.91 -1.37
CA GLY A 52 6.77 -10.65 -2.65
C GLY A 52 5.25 -10.42 -2.51
N GLY A 53 4.74 -10.30 -1.28
CA GLY A 53 3.33 -10.07 -1.02
C GLY A 53 2.83 -8.72 -1.55
N PRO A 54 1.52 -8.59 -1.83
CA PRO A 54 0.94 -7.33 -2.29
C PRO A 54 0.92 -6.26 -1.19
N ILE A 55 1.24 -5.03 -1.56
CA ILE A 55 1.13 -3.84 -0.71
C ILE A 55 -0.06 -3.01 -1.17
N LEU A 56 -0.97 -2.73 -0.24
CA LEU A 56 -2.04 -1.77 -0.45
C LEU A 56 -1.51 -0.36 -0.17
N ALA A 57 -1.34 0.43 -1.22
CA ALA A 57 -0.99 1.84 -1.17
C ALA A 57 -2.25 2.70 -1.27
N ARG A 58 -2.47 3.60 -0.31
CA ARG A 58 -3.62 4.50 -0.32
C ARG A 58 -3.16 5.95 -0.15
N ARG A 59 -3.62 6.81 -1.05
CA ARG A 59 -3.49 8.27 -0.98
C ARG A 59 -4.75 8.85 -0.35
N ALA A 60 -4.61 9.58 0.75
CA ALA A 60 -5.73 10.18 1.49
C ALA A 60 -5.37 11.56 2.06
N PRO A 61 -6.34 12.39 2.45
CA PRO A 61 -6.06 13.69 3.05
C PRO A 61 -5.22 13.57 4.32
N CYS A 62 -4.29 14.51 4.55
CA CYS A 62 -3.34 14.46 5.67
C CYS A 62 -4.01 14.27 7.02
N TRP A 63 -5.11 15.00 7.28
CA TRP A 63 -5.84 14.91 8.54
C TRP A 63 -6.37 13.49 8.79
N ARG A 64 -6.84 12.78 7.75
CA ARG A 64 -7.28 11.37 7.88
C ARG A 64 -6.12 10.44 8.17
N VAL A 65 -4.99 10.64 7.49
CA VAL A 65 -3.79 9.82 7.70
C VAL A 65 -3.23 10.02 9.10
N GLN A 66 -3.26 11.24 9.64
CA GLN A 66 -2.85 11.54 11.02
C GLN A 66 -3.76 10.89 12.05
N VAL A 67 -5.08 10.90 11.84
CA VAL A 67 -6.04 10.20 12.71
C VAL A 67 -5.78 8.70 12.70
N GLU A 68 -5.65 8.08 11.52
CA GLU A 68 -5.36 6.64 11.42
C GLU A 68 -4.00 6.29 12.02
N ARG A 69 -2.97 7.10 11.80
CA ARG A 69 -1.67 6.95 12.44
C ARG A 69 -1.79 6.99 13.96
N THR A 70 -2.55 7.94 14.51
CA THR A 70 -2.78 8.03 15.95
C THR A 70 -3.47 6.79 16.50
N ILE A 71 -4.47 6.27 15.79
CA ILE A 71 -5.15 5.03 16.18
C ILE A 71 -4.17 3.85 16.15
N TYR A 72 -3.36 3.71 15.09
CA TYR A 72 -2.40 2.61 14.98
C TYR A 72 -1.25 2.71 16.00
N GLU A 73 -0.64 3.88 16.14
CA GLU A 73 0.54 4.08 16.99
C GLU A 73 0.21 4.27 18.47
N ARG A 74 -0.95 4.84 18.83
CA ARG A 74 -1.30 5.13 20.24
C ARG A 74 -2.35 4.20 20.83
N ILE A 75 -3.29 3.70 20.02
CA ILE A 75 -4.38 2.86 20.53
C ILE A 75 -4.06 1.39 20.30
N LEU A 76 -3.82 0.97 19.05
CA LEU A 76 -3.57 -0.43 18.70
C LEU A 76 -2.24 -0.96 19.24
N SER A 77 -1.21 -0.12 19.34
CA SER A 77 0.07 -0.48 19.99
C SER A 77 -0.11 -0.88 21.45
N ARG A 78 -0.94 -0.14 22.20
CA ARG A 78 -1.23 -0.40 23.61
C ARG A 78 -2.06 -1.66 23.81
N LEU A 79 -2.82 -2.06 22.80
CA LEU A 79 -3.63 -3.26 22.81
C LEU A 79 -2.87 -4.51 22.34
N GLY A 80 -1.58 -4.40 21.97
CA GLY A 80 -0.79 -5.52 21.45
C GLY A 80 -1.25 -6.03 20.08
N LEU A 81 -2.13 -5.29 19.39
CA LEU A 81 -2.74 -5.66 18.12
C LEU A 81 -1.95 -5.12 16.91
N THR A 82 -0.62 -5.05 17.01
CA THR A 82 0.29 -4.54 15.96
C THR A 82 0.51 -5.54 14.81
N GLY A 83 -0.47 -6.42 14.56
CA GLY A 83 -0.36 -7.54 13.62
C GLY A 83 -0.31 -7.17 12.13
N ARG A 84 -0.44 -5.89 11.76
CA ARG A 84 -0.32 -5.44 10.37
C ARG A 84 0.62 -4.27 10.26
N ARG A 85 1.73 -4.49 9.58
CA ARG A 85 2.74 -3.47 9.26
C ARG A 85 2.05 -2.30 8.56
N TYR A 86 1.95 -1.19 9.30
CA TYR A 86 1.34 0.06 8.86
C TYR A 86 2.44 1.08 8.67
N TYR A 87 2.62 1.53 7.42
CA TYR A 87 3.61 2.54 7.07
C TYR A 87 2.87 3.78 6.59
N ALA A 88 2.81 4.82 7.42
CA ALA A 88 2.30 6.13 7.01
C ALA A 88 3.49 7.06 6.72
N PHE A 89 3.51 7.64 5.53
CA PHE A 89 4.54 8.60 5.14
C PHE A 89 4.05 10.04 5.27
N PRO A 90 4.92 10.96 5.71
CA PRO A 90 4.57 12.37 5.78
C PRO A 90 4.23 12.90 4.38
N PRO A 91 3.30 13.87 4.28
CA PRO A 91 2.92 14.45 3.01
C PRO A 91 4.09 15.18 2.35
N LYS A 92 4.38 14.86 1.08
CA LYS A 92 5.26 15.67 0.23
C LYS A 92 4.53 16.82 -0.46
N GLU A 93 3.24 16.63 -0.72
CA GLU A 93 2.36 17.66 -1.28
C GLU A 93 1.42 18.17 -0.18
N PRO A 94 1.16 19.48 -0.09
CA PRO A 94 0.19 20.00 0.85
C PRO A 94 -1.18 19.34 0.61
N GLY A 95 -1.75 18.76 1.67
CA GLY A 95 -3.11 18.23 1.69
C GLY A 95 -3.26 16.70 1.59
N TYR A 96 -2.29 15.97 1.04
CA TYR A 96 -2.39 14.50 0.88
C TYR A 96 -1.17 13.74 1.38
N ALA A 97 -1.42 12.60 2.03
CA ALA A 97 -0.39 11.68 2.52
C ALA A 97 -0.64 10.25 2.03
N TRP A 98 0.42 9.46 2.03
CA TRP A 98 0.40 8.06 1.61
C TRP A 98 0.43 7.13 2.82
N VAL A 99 -0.40 6.09 2.74
CA VAL A 99 -0.48 5.01 3.72
C VAL A 99 -0.28 3.69 2.99
N PHE A 100 0.65 2.89 3.46
CA PHE A 100 0.94 1.57 2.96
C PHE A 100 0.63 0.53 4.02
N ARG A 101 -0.03 -0.53 3.60
CA ARG A 101 -0.33 -1.69 4.45
C ARG A 101 -0.04 -2.94 3.67
N GLN A 102 0.66 -3.88 4.30
CA GLN A 102 0.78 -5.22 3.75
C GLN A 102 -0.61 -5.86 3.73
N GLU A 103 -1.06 -6.26 2.56
CA GLU A 103 -2.30 -7.00 2.45
C GLU A 103 -2.04 -8.37 3.09
N GLY A 104 -2.67 -8.62 4.24
CA GLY A 104 -2.54 -9.92 4.90
C GLY A 104 -3.02 -10.98 3.92
N GLY A 105 -2.18 -12.00 3.69
CA GLY A 105 -2.40 -13.01 2.67
C GLY A 105 -3.85 -13.46 2.69
N ARG A 106 -4.57 -13.14 1.61
CA ARG A 106 -5.73 -13.95 1.26
C ARG A 106 -5.11 -15.34 1.08
N GLY A 107 -5.45 -16.29 1.96
CA GLY A 107 -4.99 -17.67 1.82
C GLY A 107 -5.16 -18.05 0.37
N ASN A 108 -4.03 -18.22 -0.31
CA ASN A 108 -4.03 -18.58 -1.72
C ASN A 108 -4.49 -20.03 -1.71
N GLY A 109 -5.78 -20.26 -1.92
CA GLY A 109 -6.28 -21.58 -2.28
C GLY A 109 -5.43 -22.01 -3.47
N ALA A 110 -4.58 -23.00 -3.22
CA ALA A 110 -3.66 -23.56 -4.18
C ALA A 110 -4.41 -23.81 -5.48
N ARG A 111 -4.11 -23.02 -6.52
CA ARG A 111 -4.40 -23.46 -7.87
C ARG A 111 -3.30 -24.46 -8.21
N SER A 112 -3.55 -25.71 -7.85
CA SER A 112 -2.88 -26.86 -8.45
C SER A 112 -2.94 -26.68 -9.95
N ARG A 113 -1.77 -26.58 -10.59
CA ARG A 113 -1.64 -26.87 -12.01
C ARG A 113 -1.20 -28.32 -12.07
N ASP A 114 -2.19 -29.21 -12.12
CA ASP A 114 -2.04 -30.46 -12.85
C ASP A 114 -2.10 -30.13 -14.34
N GLY A 115 -1.21 -30.78 -15.09
CA GLY A 115 -1.05 -30.67 -16.52
C GLY A 115 0.33 -31.16 -16.92
#